data_AF-A0A7C3FVA0-F1
#
_entry.id   AF-A0A7C3FVA0-F1
#
_cell.length_a   1.000
_cell.length_b   1.000
_cell.length_c   1.000
_cell.angle_alpha   90.00
_cell.angle_beta   90.00
_cell.angle_gamma   90.00
#
_symmetry.space_group_name_H-M   'P 1'
#
loop_
_entity.id
_entity.type
_entity.pdbx_description
1 polymer ?
#
loop_
_entity_poly.entity_id
_entity_poly.type
_entity_poly.pdbx_seq_one_letter_code
_entity_poly.pdbx_strand_id
1 'polypeptide(L)'
;MGRASIAYTNKDYESLRRELLARVPQLTDRWTDFNASDLGVVLLELFCGIGDMLAYYLDAQAAEAFLPTARQRQNVINLCKLISYRLDTPVAATTTLRFALAAPLDEDLVIPEGTACRARLDDGDVEFETAADAIIPSGRLSV
;
A
#
# COMPACT_ATOMS: atom_id res chain seq x y z
N MET A 1 39.81 10.87 27.09
CA MET A 1 39.02 11.42 25.97
C MET A 1 37.74 10.61 25.83
N GLY A 2 36.62 11.10 26.37
CA GLY A 2 35.32 10.44 26.18
C GLY A 2 34.82 10.70 24.78
N ARG A 3 34.50 9.65 24.02
CA ARG A 3 33.75 9.79 22.77
C ARG A 3 32.42 10.45 23.12
N ALA A 4 32.10 11.58 22.47
CA ALA A 4 30.77 12.16 22.57
C ALA A 4 29.74 11.06 22.23
N SER A 5 28.84 10.77 23.16
CA SER A 5 27.76 9.81 22.94
C SER A 5 26.83 10.38 21.86
N ILE A 6 26.82 9.77 20.68
CA ILE A 6 25.96 10.20 19.58
C ILE A 6 24.56 9.64 19.83
N ALA A 7 23.58 10.53 20.01
CA ALA A 7 22.19 10.16 20.25
C ALA A 7 21.46 9.97 18.91
N TYR A 8 21.54 8.80 18.28
CA TYR A 8 21.03 8.54 16.91
C TYR A 8 19.54 8.81 16.63
N THR A 9 18.75 9.15 17.66
CA THR A 9 17.32 9.48 17.56
C THR A 9 17.06 10.99 17.53
N ASN A 10 18.05 11.84 17.83
CA ASN A 10 17.90 13.30 17.98
C ASN A 10 17.90 14.06 16.64
N LYS A 11 17.08 13.63 15.67
CA LYS A 11 17.12 14.19 14.30
C LYS A 11 16.18 15.38 14.06
N ASP A 12 15.53 15.89 15.11
CA ASP A 12 14.68 17.07 15.02
C ASP A 12 15.50 18.36 14.81
N TYR A 13 14.84 19.39 14.29
CA TYR A 13 15.44 20.69 14.01
C TYR A 13 16.26 21.25 15.19
N GLU A 14 15.70 21.24 16.40
CA GLU A 14 16.34 21.83 17.59
C GLU A 14 17.58 21.04 18.02
N SER A 15 17.51 19.72 17.92
CA SER A 15 18.61 18.82 18.23
C SER A 15 19.75 18.98 17.22
N LEU A 16 19.42 19.05 15.92
CA LEU A 16 20.40 19.31 14.86
C LEU A 16 21.06 20.68 15.04
N ARG A 17 20.27 21.73 15.31
CA ARG A 17 20.77 23.09 15.53
C ARG A 17 21.74 23.13 16.72
N ARG A 18 21.35 22.54 17.84
CA ARG A 18 22.18 22.47 19.06
C ARG A 18 23.49 21.72 18.80
N GLU A 19 23.43 20.59 18.11
CA GLU A 19 24.61 19.78 17.81
C GLU A 19 25.56 20.50 16.83
N LEU A 20 25.03 21.09 15.76
CA LEU A 20 25.84 21.81 14.79
C LEU A 20 26.51 23.05 15.41
N LEU A 21 25.77 23.84 16.20
CA LEU A 21 26.35 24.98 16.92
C LEU A 21 27.43 24.56 17.91
N ALA A 22 27.23 23.46 18.65
CA ALA A 22 28.25 22.91 19.54
C ALA A 22 29.50 22.40 18.79
N ARG A 23 29.36 22.10 17.49
CA ARG A 23 30.43 21.58 16.64
C ARG A 23 31.22 22.67 15.93
N VAL A 24 30.63 23.85 15.67
CA VAL A 24 31.29 24.98 15.01
C VAL A 24 32.64 25.36 15.66
N PRO A 25 32.75 25.57 17.00
CA PRO A 25 34.01 25.94 17.64
C PRO A 25 35.10 24.86 17.54
N GLN A 26 34.73 23.62 17.25
CA GLN A 26 35.66 22.51 17.08
C GLN A 26 36.24 22.45 15.66
N LEU A 27 35.57 23.11 14.70
CA LEU A 27 35.96 23.15 13.29
C LEU A 27 36.73 24.42 12.95
N THR A 28 36.36 25.56 13.55
CA THR A 28 37.03 26.83 13.31
C THR A 28 36.90 27.76 14.52
N ASP A 29 37.96 28.53 14.75
CA ASP A 29 38.04 29.61 15.73
C ASP A 29 37.61 30.97 15.14
N ARG A 30 37.39 31.06 13.83
CA ARG A 30 37.04 32.31 13.13
C ARG A 30 35.58 32.71 13.25
N TRP A 31 34.69 31.74 13.49
CA TRP A 31 33.26 32.00 13.64
C TRP A 31 32.96 32.26 15.11
N THR A 32 32.80 33.53 15.46
CA THR A 32 32.65 33.98 16.86
C THR A 32 31.26 34.51 17.20
N ASP A 33 30.45 34.89 16.20
CA ASP A 33 29.10 35.40 16.40
C ASP A 33 28.06 34.28 16.26
N PHE A 34 27.28 34.06 17.32
CA PHE A 34 26.22 33.05 17.38
C PHE A 34 24.83 33.68 17.56
N ASN A 35 24.68 34.97 17.24
CA ASN A 35 23.39 35.63 17.22
C ASN A 35 22.50 35.07 16.09
N ALA A 36 21.19 34.99 16.33
CA ALA A 36 20.22 34.52 15.33
C ALA A 36 20.18 35.40 14.06
N SER A 37 20.63 36.66 14.16
CA SER A 37 20.74 37.56 13.01
C SER A 37 22.01 37.39 12.17
N ASP A 38 22.99 36.60 12.65
CA ASP A 38 24.19 36.31 11.88
C ASP A 38 23.85 35.45 10.65
N LEU A 39 24.43 35.80 9.50
CA LEU A 39 24.16 35.08 8.25
C LEU A 39 24.58 33.61 8.34
N GLY A 40 25.67 33.30 9.04
CA GLY A 40 26.13 31.93 9.23
C GLY A 40 25.12 31.11 10.04
N VAL A 41 24.54 31.70 11.08
CA VAL A 41 23.51 31.06 11.90
C VAL A 41 22.23 30.84 11.09
N VAL A 42 21.78 31.82 10.32
CA VAL A 42 20.59 31.68 9.45
C VAL A 42 20.78 30.56 8.42
N LEU A 43 21.95 30.47 7.79
CA LEU A 43 22.25 29.39 6.84
C LEU A 43 22.27 28.03 7.55
N LEU A 44 22.87 27.96 8.74
CA LEU A 44 22.88 26.74 9.55
C LEU A 44 21.46 26.29 9.89
N GLU A 45 20.60 27.22 10.31
CA GLU A 45 19.19 26.96 10.62
C GLU A 45 18.42 26.47 9.37
N LEU A 46 18.68 27.05 8.19
CA LEU A 46 18.11 26.55 6.93
C LEU A 46 18.51 25.08 6.67
N PHE A 47 19.78 24.73 6.85
CA PHE A 47 20.25 23.35 6.72
C PHE A 47 19.65 22.42 7.78
N CYS A 48 19.44 22.89 9.01
CA CYS A 48 18.72 22.13 10.04
C CYS A 48 17.29 21.81 9.59
N GLY A 49 16.57 22.77 9.01
CA GLY A 49 15.22 22.56 8.51
C GLY A 49 15.16 21.53 7.38
N ILE A 50 16.12 21.58 6.45
CA ILE A 50 16.24 20.56 5.39
C ILE A 50 16.58 19.19 6.00
N GLY A 51 17.50 19.15 6.98
CA GLY A 51 17.91 17.93 7.66
C GLY A 51 16.76 17.23 8.38
N ASP A 52 15.92 17.98 9.08
CA ASP A 52 14.73 17.46 9.77
C ASP A 52 13.72 16.86 8.77
N MET A 53 13.44 17.56 7.67
CA MET A 53 12.55 17.05 6.62
C MET A 53 13.09 15.77 5.97
N LEU A 54 14.40 15.70 5.68
CA LEU A 54 15.03 14.49 5.15
C LEU A 54 15.01 13.35 6.16
N ALA A 55 15.24 13.64 7.44
CA ALA A 55 15.17 12.64 8.51
C ALA A 55 13.77 12.02 8.59
N TYR A 56 12.73 12.85 8.53
CA TYR A 56 11.33 12.38 8.47
C TYR A 56 11.09 11.43 7.29
N TYR A 57 11.54 11.79 6.08
CA TYR A 57 11.36 10.94 4.90
C TYR A 57 12.13 9.62 5.00
N LEU A 58 13.34 9.64 5.56
CA LEU A 58 14.13 8.43 5.78
C LEU A 58 13.44 7.48 6.76
N ASP A 59 12.91 8.00 7.87
CA ASP A 59 12.22 7.18 8.86
C ASP A 59 10.92 6.62 8.29
N ALA A 60 10.17 7.39 7.49
CA ALA A 60 9.00 6.91 6.77
C ALA A 60 9.34 5.80 5.76
N GLN A 61 10.41 5.97 4.98
CA GLN A 61 10.86 4.97 4.02
C GLN A 61 11.35 3.69 4.71
N ALA A 62 12.02 3.83 5.87
CA ALA A 62 12.47 2.69 6.67
C ALA A 62 11.27 1.90 7.22
N ALA A 63 10.21 2.57 7.67
CA ALA A 63 8.98 1.92 8.10
C ALA A 63 8.32 1.12 6.97
N GLU A 64 8.38 1.60 5.73
CA GLU A 64 7.84 0.90 4.56
C GLU A 64 8.68 -0.29 4.07
N ALA A 65 9.92 -0.44 4.55
CA ALA A 65 10.82 -1.50 4.12
C ALA A 65 10.55 -2.86 4.78
N PHE A 66 9.76 -2.90 5.86
CA PHE A 66 9.49 -4.14 6.61
C PHE A 66 7.99 -4.41 6.72
N LEU A 67 7.59 -5.68 6.54
CA LEU A 67 6.18 -6.09 6.56
C LEU A 67 5.40 -5.66 7.82
N PRO A 68 5.95 -5.76 9.05
CA PRO A 68 5.20 -5.37 10.25
C PRO A 68 4.94 -3.87 10.37
N THR A 69 5.76 -3.04 9.71
CA THR A 69 5.74 -1.57 9.86
C THR A 69 5.20 -0.85 8.63
N ALA A 70 5.17 -1.51 7.47
CA ALA A 70 4.70 -0.94 6.21
C ALA A 70 3.21 -0.61 6.28
N ARG A 71 2.84 0.61 5.85
CA ARG A 71 1.46 1.09 5.84
C ARG A 71 0.90 1.14 4.42
N GLN A 72 1.74 1.36 3.41
CA GLN A 72 1.27 1.42 2.03
C GLN A 72 1.02 0.01 1.47
N ARG A 73 -0.22 -0.24 1.01
CA ARG A 73 -0.63 -1.53 0.44
C ARG A 73 0.30 -1.99 -0.70
N GLN A 74 0.74 -1.06 -1.55
CA GLN A 74 1.63 -1.39 -2.67
C GLN A 74 3.00 -1.91 -2.20
N ASN A 75 3.55 -1.34 -1.12
CA ASN A 75 4.83 -1.78 -0.57
C ASN A 75 4.71 -3.15 0.08
N VAL A 76 3.62 -3.42 0.82
CA VAL A 76 3.32 -4.76 1.35
C VAL A 76 3.26 -5.79 0.23
N ILE A 77 2.55 -5.51 -0.87
CA ILE A 77 2.49 -6.40 -2.03
C ILE A 77 3.89 -6.65 -2.60
N ASN A 78 4.72 -5.62 -2.72
CA ASN A 78 6.07 -5.75 -3.24
C ASN A 78 6.98 -6.57 -2.30
N LEU A 79 6.87 -6.38 -0.98
CA LEU A 79 7.60 -7.17 0.02
C LEU A 79 7.18 -8.65 -0.01
N CYS A 80 5.88 -8.93 -0.13
CA CYS A 80 5.36 -10.29 -0.29
C CYS A 80 5.92 -10.98 -1.55
N LYS A 81 6.04 -10.24 -2.67
CA LYS A 81 6.61 -10.80 -3.91
C LYS A 81 8.06 -11.27 -3.74
N LEU A 82 8.86 -10.65 -2.86
CA LEU A 82 10.25 -11.04 -2.62
C LEU A 82 10.38 -12.45 -2.02
N ILE A 83 9.38 -12.89 -1.26
CA ILE A 83 9.30 -14.24 -0.68
C ILE A 83 8.43 -15.19 -1.54
N SER A 84 8.19 -14.83 -2.80
CA SER A 84 7.31 -15.56 -3.72
C SER A 84 5.87 -15.73 -3.22
N TYR A 85 5.42 -14.89 -2.29
CA TYR A 85 4.04 -14.85 -1.84
C TYR A 85 3.23 -13.86 -2.69
N ARG A 86 2.11 -14.33 -3.23
CA ARG A 86 1.15 -13.49 -3.98
C ARG A 86 -0.06 -13.24 -3.09
N LEU A 87 -0.36 -11.96 -2.86
CA LEU A 87 -1.57 -11.57 -2.14
C LEU A 87 -2.80 -11.89 -2.98
N ASP A 88 -3.82 -12.48 -2.36
CA ASP A 88 -5.10 -12.73 -3.02
C ASP A 88 -5.76 -11.41 -3.44
N THR A 89 -6.25 -11.40 -4.68
CA THR A 89 -7.08 -10.34 -5.22
C THR A 89 -8.54 -10.63 -4.94
N PRO A 90 -9.44 -9.63 -5.08
CA PRO A 90 -10.87 -9.92 -5.10
C PRO A 90 -11.19 -11.03 -6.11
N VAL A 91 -11.94 -12.03 -5.66
CA VAL A 91 -12.40 -13.15 -6.48
C VAL A 91 -13.92 -13.02 -6.67
N ALA A 92 -14.40 -13.31 -7.88
CA ALA A 92 -15.82 -13.28 -8.19
C ALA A 92 -16.59 -14.32 -7.36
N ALA A 93 -17.79 -13.98 -6.91
CA ALA A 93 -18.68 -14.93 -6.25
C ALA A 93 -19.14 -16.00 -7.27
N THR A 94 -19.27 -17.24 -6.82
CA THR A 94 -19.73 -18.35 -7.67
C THR A 94 -20.88 -19.09 -6.99
N THR A 95 -21.84 -19.55 -7.78
CA THR A 95 -22.98 -20.35 -7.31
C THR A 95 -23.39 -21.36 -8.39
N THR A 96 -24.11 -22.40 -7.98
CA THR A 96 -24.68 -23.38 -8.91
C THR A 96 -26.14 -23.03 -9.19
N LEU A 97 -26.52 -22.95 -10.46
CA LEU A 97 -27.89 -22.73 -10.90
C LEU A 97 -28.42 -23.99 -11.59
N ARG A 98 -29.72 -24.23 -11.46
CA ARG A 98 -30.43 -25.31 -12.14
C ARG A 98 -31.41 -24.69 -13.12
N PHE A 99 -31.31 -25.07 -14.39
CA PHE A 99 -32.27 -24.63 -15.40
C PHE A 99 -33.35 -25.70 -15.56
N ALA A 100 -34.61 -25.28 -15.64
CA ALA A 100 -35.73 -26.18 -15.84
C ALA A 100 -36.68 -25.64 -16.91
N LEU A 101 -37.17 -26.53 -17.75
CA LEU A 101 -38.18 -26.27 -18.77
C LEU A 101 -39.55 -26.71 -18.28
N ALA A 102 -40.59 -25.99 -18.69
CA ALA A 102 -41.97 -26.35 -18.36
C ALA A 102 -42.48 -27.58 -19.13
N ALA A 103 -41.92 -27.85 -20.31
CA ALA A 103 -42.23 -28.99 -21.16
C ALA A 103 -40.95 -29.49 -21.86
N PRO A 104 -40.85 -30.78 -22.19
CA PRO A 104 -39.68 -31.33 -22.89
C PRO A 104 -39.63 -30.77 -24.33
N LEU A 105 -38.43 -30.46 -24.79
CA LEU A 105 -38.16 -30.09 -26.18
C LEU A 105 -37.73 -31.34 -26.98
N ASP A 106 -38.04 -31.34 -28.27
CA ASP A 106 -37.61 -32.40 -29.20
C ASP A 106 -36.16 -32.21 -29.70
N GLU A 107 -35.53 -31.09 -29.33
CA GLU A 107 -34.14 -30.74 -29.67
C GLU A 107 -33.34 -30.42 -28.40
N ASP A 108 -32.01 -30.55 -28.49
CA ASP A 108 -31.10 -30.21 -27.40
C ASP A 108 -31.04 -28.67 -27.22
N LEU A 109 -31.39 -28.18 -26.04
CA LEU A 109 -31.29 -26.76 -25.71
C LEU A 109 -29.92 -26.47 -25.07
N VAL A 110 -29.09 -25.71 -25.78
CA VAL A 110 -27.80 -25.25 -25.29
C VAL A 110 -27.96 -23.88 -24.63
N ILE A 111 -27.53 -23.78 -23.38
CA ILE A 111 -27.36 -22.54 -22.63
C ILE A 111 -25.86 -22.22 -22.70
N PRO A 112 -25.44 -21.24 -23.51
CA PRO A 112 -24.03 -20.95 -23.71
C PRO A 112 -23.38 -20.36 -22.44
N GLU A 113 -22.06 -20.49 -22.33
CA GLU A 113 -21.21 -19.67 -21.46
C GLU A 113 -21.49 -18.17 -21.69
N GLY A 114 -21.48 -17.38 -20.62
CA GLY A 114 -21.81 -15.95 -20.69
C GLY A 114 -23.30 -15.62 -20.65
N THR A 115 -24.18 -16.59 -20.39
CA THR A 115 -25.61 -16.33 -20.21
C THR A 115 -25.85 -15.55 -18.92
N ALA A 116 -26.37 -14.33 -19.04
CA ALA A 116 -26.61 -13.42 -17.91
C ALA A 116 -27.73 -13.95 -16.99
N CYS A 117 -27.40 -14.10 -15.70
CA CYS A 117 -28.28 -14.53 -14.63
C CYS A 117 -28.30 -13.46 -13.54
N ARG A 118 -29.47 -12.89 -13.23
CA ARG A 118 -29.58 -11.82 -12.23
C ARG A 118 -30.00 -12.36 -10.87
N ALA A 119 -29.21 -12.08 -9.85
CA ALA A 119 -29.61 -12.27 -8.46
C ALA A 119 -30.20 -10.96 -7.92
N ARG A 120 -31.41 -11.03 -7.37
CA ARG A 120 -32.04 -9.90 -6.68
C ARG A 120 -31.65 -9.93 -5.21
N LEU A 121 -30.96 -8.90 -4.75
CA LEU A 121 -30.65 -8.69 -3.33
C LEU A 121 -31.40 -7.45 -2.84
N ASP A 122 -31.55 -7.34 -1.51
CA ASP A 122 -32.25 -6.21 -0.88
C ASP A 122 -31.54 -4.85 -1.14
N ASP A 123 -30.22 -4.90 -1.39
CA ASP A 123 -29.34 -3.73 -1.57
C ASP A 123 -28.96 -3.46 -3.05
N GLY A 124 -29.62 -4.14 -3.99
CA GLY A 124 -29.39 -4.01 -5.43
C GLY A 124 -29.29 -5.34 -6.17
N ASP A 125 -29.61 -5.33 -7.46
CA ASP A 125 -29.48 -6.51 -8.31
C ASP A 125 -28.00 -6.73 -8.70
N VAL A 126 -27.52 -7.97 -8.60
CA VAL A 126 -26.17 -8.39 -9.03
C VAL A 126 -26.30 -9.29 -10.25
N GLU A 127 -25.45 -9.04 -11.26
CA GLU A 127 -25.39 -9.83 -12.48
C GLU A 127 -24.30 -10.90 -12.39
N PHE A 128 -24.67 -12.12 -12.74
CA PHE A 128 -23.81 -13.28 -12.87
C PHE A 128 -23.85 -13.76 -14.32
N GLU A 129 -22.85 -14.57 -14.71
CA GLU A 129 -22.78 -15.21 -16.01
C GLU A 129 -22.54 -16.71 -15.83
N THR A 130 -23.04 -17.53 -16.75
CA THR A 130 -22.73 -18.96 -16.78
C THR A 130 -21.24 -19.14 -17.10
N ALA A 131 -20.54 -19.91 -16.27
CA ALA A 131 -19.09 -20.13 -16.41
C ALA A 131 -18.72 -21.20 -17.45
N ALA A 132 -19.70 -21.94 -17.97
CA ALA A 132 -19.53 -22.96 -19.01
C ALA A 132 -20.87 -23.21 -19.70
N ASP A 133 -20.82 -23.83 -20.89
CA ASP A 133 -21.99 -24.30 -21.61
C ASP A 133 -22.75 -25.37 -20.80
N ALA A 134 -24.08 -25.26 -20.76
CA ALA A 134 -24.97 -26.26 -20.19
C ALA A 134 -25.97 -26.74 -21.25
N ILE A 135 -26.18 -28.05 -21.35
CA ILE A 135 -27.07 -28.65 -22.35
C ILE A 135 -28.23 -29.34 -21.64
N ILE A 136 -29.45 -28.93 -21.97
CA ILE A 136 -30.67 -29.70 -21.64
C ILE A 136 -30.96 -30.60 -22.84
N PRO A 137 -30.70 -31.91 -22.75
CA PRO A 137 -30.90 -32.81 -23.87
C PRO A 137 -32.38 -33.01 -24.18
N SER A 138 -32.69 -33.35 -25.43
CA SER A 138 -34.04 -33.65 -25.89
C SER A 138 -34.75 -34.65 -24.96
N GLY A 139 -36.03 -34.39 -24.68
CA GLY A 139 -36.83 -35.19 -23.76
C GLY A 139 -36.52 -35.03 -22.26
N ARG A 140 -35.49 -34.27 -21.85
CA ARG A 140 -35.27 -33.91 -20.43
C ARG A 140 -35.82 -32.51 -20.10
N LEU A 141 -36.15 -32.33 -18.83
CA LEU A 141 -36.74 -31.09 -18.31
C LEU A 141 -35.72 -30.17 -17.62
N SER A 142 -34.47 -30.59 -17.44
CA SER A 142 -33.52 -29.82 -16.63
C SER A 142 -32.07 -30.25 -16.78
N VAL A 143 -31.17 -29.30 -16.51
CA VAL A 143 -29.73 -29.48 -16.31
C VAL A 143 -29.30 -28.80 -15.02
#